data_AF-A0A7K3S311-F1
#
_entry.id   AF-A0A7K3S311-F1
#
_cell.length_a   1.000
_cell.length_b   1.000
_cell.length_c   1.000
_cell.angle_alpha   90.00
_cell.angle_beta   90.00
_cell.angle_gamma   90.00
#
_symmetry.space_group_name_H-M   'P 1'
#
loop_
_entity.id
_entity.type
_entity.pdbx_description
1 polymer ?
#
loop_
_entity_poly.entity_id
_entity_poly.type
_entity_poly.pdbx_seq_one_letter_code
_entity_poly.pdbx_strand_id
1 'polypeptide(L)'
;MPPTLASLVQHSALKLTVRAGADRLGTPVRWAHASELADPVPYMDGGELLLVTATNLDAENADSMRRYVRRLAGAGVAGVGFAVGVNYEDIPEALVDAAEEAGLPLLEVPRRTPFIAISKAVSAAIAADQYRAVTAGFEAQRELTKAALAGDGPADLLARLAAHIDGWAAL
;
A
#
# COMPACT_ATOMS: atom_id res chain seq x y z
N MET A 1 8.32 -3.51 -7.72
CA MET A 1 7.50 -3.87 -6.55
C MET A 1 6.64 -2.68 -6.15
N PRO A 2 5.32 -2.90 -5.99
CA PRO A 2 4.39 -1.86 -5.58
C PRO A 2 4.78 -1.30 -4.19
N PRO A 3 4.43 -0.04 -3.88
CA PRO A 3 4.62 0.48 -2.54
C PRO A 3 3.83 -0.35 -1.52
N THR A 4 4.40 -0.49 -0.33
CA THR A 4 3.79 -1.22 0.79
C THR A 4 3.59 -0.28 1.99
N LEU A 5 2.78 -0.69 2.96
CA LEU A 5 2.66 0.06 4.22
C LEU A 5 4.02 0.25 4.90
N ALA A 6 4.88 -0.78 4.88
CA ALA A 6 6.24 -0.69 5.40
C ALA A 6 7.03 0.44 4.74
N SER A 7 6.93 0.58 3.40
CA SER A 7 7.62 1.65 2.67
C SER A 7 7.15 3.04 3.07
N LEU A 8 5.86 3.20 3.40
CA LEU A 8 5.30 4.48 3.85
C LEU A 8 5.73 4.81 5.29
N VAL A 9 5.73 3.81 6.18
CA VAL A 9 6.21 3.96 7.57
C VAL A 9 7.70 4.32 7.60
N GLN A 10 8.50 3.69 6.74
CA GLN A 10 9.93 3.98 6.61
C GLN A 10 10.22 5.34 5.94
N HIS A 11 9.23 5.95 5.28
CA HIS A 11 9.38 7.26 4.66
C HIS A 11 9.51 8.35 5.73
N SER A 12 10.75 8.73 6.03
CA SER A 12 11.11 9.58 7.17
C SER A 12 10.39 10.93 7.23
N ALA A 13 9.95 11.48 6.09
CA ALA A 13 9.17 12.71 6.03
C ALA A 13 7.71 12.56 6.47
N LEU A 14 7.12 11.36 6.38
CA LEU A 14 5.71 11.13 6.72
C LEU A 14 5.52 10.93 8.23
N LYS A 15 6.55 10.42 8.93
CA LYS A 15 6.55 10.24 10.39
C LYS A 15 5.36 9.41 10.88
N LEU A 16 4.99 8.37 10.14
CA LEU A 16 3.90 7.48 10.49
C LEU A 16 4.34 6.52 11.59
N THR A 17 3.45 6.23 12.54
CA THR A 17 3.69 5.25 13.61
C THR A 17 2.72 4.10 13.45
N VAL A 18 3.17 2.86 13.61
CA VAL A 18 2.30 1.67 13.54
C VAL A 18 1.63 1.48 14.90
N ARG A 19 0.30 1.38 14.90
CA ARG A 19 -0.51 1.20 16.12
C ARG A 19 -1.26 -0.13 16.16
N ALA A 20 -1.47 -0.78 15.01
CA ALA A 20 -1.94 -2.17 14.91
C ALA A 20 -1.46 -2.83 13.61
N GLY A 21 -1.43 -4.17 13.56
CA GLY A 21 -1.15 -4.94 12.35
C GLY A 21 0.31 -4.87 11.84
N ALA A 22 1.28 -4.83 12.76
CA ALA A 22 2.71 -4.71 12.44
C ALA A 22 3.26 -5.87 11.58
N ASP A 23 2.67 -7.06 11.73
CA ASP A 23 2.96 -8.27 10.95
C ASP A 23 2.46 -8.19 9.49
N ARG A 24 1.59 -7.22 9.18
CA ARG A 24 0.96 -7.06 7.86
C ARG A 24 1.46 -5.84 7.08
N LEU A 25 2.58 -5.23 7.49
CA LEU A 25 3.13 -4.06 6.80
C LEU A 25 3.66 -4.35 5.38
N GLY A 26 3.83 -5.63 5.02
CA GLY A 26 4.11 -6.06 3.65
C GLY A 26 2.95 -5.85 2.67
N THR A 27 1.77 -5.44 3.15
CA THR A 27 0.57 -5.23 2.32
C THR A 27 0.82 -4.14 1.27
N PRO A 28 0.61 -4.43 -0.03
CA PRO A 28 0.70 -3.45 -1.10
C PRO A 28 -0.36 -2.35 -0.97
N VAL A 29 0.02 -1.12 -1.25
CA VAL A 29 -0.86 0.05 -1.27
C VAL A 29 -1.05 0.50 -2.71
N ARG A 30 -2.29 0.49 -3.18
CA ARG A 30 -2.65 0.88 -4.57
C ARG A 30 -3.07 2.33 -4.68
N TRP A 31 -3.55 2.92 -3.59
CA TRP A 31 -3.97 4.32 -3.52
C TRP A 31 -4.00 4.78 -2.07
N ALA A 32 -4.01 6.09 -1.84
CA ALA A 32 -4.28 6.67 -0.53
C ALA A 32 -5.19 7.88 -0.68
N HIS A 33 -6.29 7.90 0.08
CA HIS A 33 -7.28 8.96 0.02
C HIS A 33 -7.91 9.20 1.38
N ALA A 34 -8.46 10.40 1.56
CA ALA A 34 -9.18 10.75 2.77
C ALA A 34 -10.68 10.47 2.61
N SER A 35 -11.31 9.97 3.67
CA SER A 35 -12.76 9.85 3.75
C SER A 35 -13.24 10.02 5.19
N GLU A 36 -14.35 10.71 5.37
CA GLU A 36 -15.01 10.88 6.67
C GLU A 36 -16.42 10.26 6.65
N LEU A 37 -16.67 9.34 5.72
CA LEU A 37 -17.93 8.62 5.67
C LEU A 37 -17.97 7.55 6.77
N ALA A 38 -19.13 7.41 7.43
CA ALA A 38 -19.39 6.31 8.36
C ALA A 38 -19.39 4.93 7.66
N ASP A 39 -19.63 4.93 6.34
CA ASP A 39 -19.48 3.76 5.48
C ASP A 39 -18.86 4.16 4.13
N PRO A 40 -17.52 4.09 3.98
CA PRO A 40 -16.85 4.43 2.74
C PRO A 40 -16.83 3.28 1.72
N VAL A 41 -17.13 2.05 2.14
CA VAL A 41 -16.96 0.82 1.34
C VAL A 41 -17.63 0.87 -0.04
N PRO A 42 -18.83 1.46 -0.23
CA PRO A 42 -19.45 1.54 -1.56
C PRO A 42 -18.65 2.28 -2.63
N TYR A 43 -17.62 3.03 -2.24
CA TYR A 43 -16.79 3.86 -3.13
C TYR A 43 -15.34 3.36 -3.22
N MET A 44 -15.05 2.14 -2.77
CA MET A 44 -13.71 1.58 -2.69
C MET A 44 -13.54 0.37 -3.62
N ASP A 45 -12.33 0.21 -4.17
CA ASP A 45 -11.92 -0.91 -5.03
C ASP A 45 -11.02 -1.92 -4.28
N GLY A 46 -10.54 -1.57 -3.10
CA GLY A 46 -9.63 -2.38 -2.29
C GLY A 46 -8.15 -2.05 -2.52
N GLY A 47 -7.32 -2.33 -1.51
CA GLY A 47 -5.89 -2.03 -1.51
C GLY A 47 -5.55 -0.56 -1.22
N GLU A 48 -6.52 0.27 -0.82
CA GLU A 48 -6.29 1.66 -0.44
C GLU A 48 -5.82 1.79 1.01
N LEU A 49 -4.97 2.78 1.27
CA LEU A 49 -4.76 3.32 2.60
C LEU A 49 -5.80 4.42 2.85
N LEU A 50 -6.79 4.15 3.71
CA LEU A 50 -7.83 5.10 4.05
C LEU A 50 -7.34 6.08 5.11
N LEU A 51 -7.41 7.38 4.83
CA LEU A 51 -6.98 8.43 5.75
C LEU A 51 -8.19 9.09 6.41
N VAL A 52 -8.21 9.15 7.74
CA VAL A 52 -9.36 9.62 8.51
C VAL A 52 -8.93 10.55 9.65
N THR A 53 -9.71 11.59 9.88
CA THR A 53 -9.65 12.44 11.09
C THR A 53 -10.71 12.05 12.11
N ALA A 54 -11.66 11.18 11.71
CA ALA A 54 -12.79 10.73 12.50
C ALA A 54 -13.70 11.88 12.97
N THR A 55 -13.91 12.89 12.10
CA THR A 55 -14.78 14.04 12.44
C THR A 55 -16.26 13.63 12.47
N ASN A 56 -16.65 12.63 11.67
CA ASN A 56 -18.02 12.13 11.59
C ASN A 56 -18.16 10.69 12.15
N LEU A 57 -17.15 10.20 12.86
CA LEU A 57 -17.13 8.87 13.46
C LEU A 57 -17.16 9.00 14.97
N ASP A 58 -18.04 8.25 15.63
CA ASP A 58 -17.97 8.06 17.08
C ASP A 58 -16.86 7.04 17.39
N ALA A 59 -15.62 7.51 17.40
CA ALA A 59 -14.43 6.66 17.50
C ALA A 59 -14.17 6.14 18.92
N GLU A 60 -14.85 6.66 19.94
CA GLU A 60 -14.80 6.14 21.31
C GLU A 60 -15.77 4.96 21.50
N ASN A 61 -16.79 4.84 20.65
CA ASN A 61 -17.73 3.74 20.72
C ASN A 61 -17.15 2.45 20.13
N ALA A 62 -16.82 1.50 21.01
CA ALA A 62 -16.22 0.22 20.64
C ALA A 62 -17.03 -0.59 19.62
N ASP A 63 -18.36 -0.63 19.74
CA ASP A 63 -19.20 -1.37 18.78
C ASP A 63 -19.29 -0.69 17.42
N SER A 64 -19.27 0.64 17.40
CA SER A 64 -19.17 1.43 16.18
C SER A 64 -17.85 1.14 15.46
N MET A 65 -16.72 1.21 16.18
CA MET A 65 -15.40 0.97 15.61
C MET A 65 -15.20 -0.48 15.16
N ARG A 66 -15.68 -1.47 15.92
CA ARG A 66 -15.69 -2.87 15.48
C ARG A 66 -16.43 -3.06 14.16
N ARG A 67 -17.62 -2.46 14.00
CA ARG A 67 -18.37 -2.55 12.74
C ARG A 67 -17.66 -1.82 11.60
N TYR A 68 -17.13 -0.63 11.86
CA TYR A 68 -16.42 0.17 10.87
C TYR A 68 -15.18 -0.57 10.35
N VAL A 69 -14.30 -1.01 11.24
CA VAL A 69 -13.07 -1.73 10.88
C VAL A 69 -13.37 -3.05 10.17
N ARG A 70 -14.34 -3.85 10.64
CA ARG A 70 -14.71 -5.11 9.96
C ARG A 70 -15.19 -4.88 8.53
N ARG A 71 -15.92 -3.80 8.27
CA ARG A 71 -16.34 -3.43 6.90
C ARG A 71 -15.14 -3.10 6.02
N LEU A 72 -14.21 -2.28 6.51
CA LEU A 72 -12.99 -1.92 5.77
C LEU A 72 -12.13 -3.15 5.48
N ALA A 73 -11.91 -4.00 6.49
CA ALA A 73 -11.15 -5.24 6.32
C ALA A 73 -11.83 -6.17 5.29
N GLY A 74 -13.16 -6.31 5.36
CA GLY A 74 -13.94 -7.10 4.41
C GLY A 74 -13.93 -6.55 2.97
N ALA A 75 -13.79 -5.24 2.82
CA ALA A 75 -13.64 -4.57 1.52
C ALA A 75 -12.21 -4.64 0.95
N GLY A 76 -11.25 -5.23 1.68
CA GLY A 76 -9.87 -5.38 1.23
C GLY A 76 -9.04 -4.10 1.34
N VAL A 77 -9.43 -3.16 2.19
CA VAL A 77 -8.65 -1.95 2.49
C VAL A 77 -7.27 -2.34 3.01
N ALA A 78 -6.21 -1.71 2.51
CA ALA A 78 -4.84 -2.06 2.89
C ALA A 78 -4.54 -1.68 4.35
N GLY A 79 -5.10 -0.57 4.82
CA GLY A 79 -4.99 -0.11 6.20
C GLY A 79 -5.67 1.24 6.42
N VAL A 80 -5.64 1.72 7.66
CA VAL A 80 -6.18 3.03 8.06
C VAL A 80 -5.04 3.91 8.55
N GLY A 81 -4.97 5.15 8.08
CA GLY A 81 -4.15 6.22 8.64
C GLY A 81 -5.04 7.19 9.43
N PHE A 82 -4.89 7.21 10.75
CA PHE A 82 -5.68 8.06 11.64
C PHE A 82 -4.90 9.32 12.01
N ALA A 83 -5.46 10.50 11.71
CA ALA A 83 -4.87 11.78 12.09
C ALA A 83 -5.13 12.12 13.56
N VAL A 84 -4.05 12.19 14.33
CA VAL A 84 -4.08 12.65 15.73
C VAL A 84 -3.84 14.16 15.84
N GLY A 85 -4.33 14.76 16.91
CA GLY A 85 -4.28 16.21 17.17
C GLY A 85 -5.21 17.04 16.28
N VAL A 86 -6.25 16.42 15.69
CA VAL A 86 -7.28 17.09 14.87
C VAL A 86 -8.63 17.07 15.59
N ASN A 87 -9.30 15.92 15.59
CA ASN A 87 -10.55 15.71 16.36
C ASN A 87 -10.28 14.98 17.69
N TYR A 88 -9.29 14.08 17.68
CA TYR A 88 -8.82 13.33 18.85
C TYR A 88 -7.33 13.58 19.07
N GLU A 89 -6.90 13.72 20.33
CA GLU A 89 -5.49 13.99 20.68
C GLU A 89 -4.59 12.77 20.43
N ASP A 90 -5.11 11.56 20.66
CA ASP A 90 -4.49 10.27 20.31
C ASP A 90 -5.55 9.38 19.64
N ILE A 91 -5.15 8.26 19.05
CA ILE A 91 -6.06 7.25 18.50
C ILE A 91 -6.89 6.65 19.65
N PRO A 92 -8.23 6.70 19.58
CA PRO A 92 -9.09 6.05 20.57
C PRO A 92 -8.81 4.54 20.67
N GLU A 93 -8.76 4.02 21.90
CA GLU A 93 -8.48 2.60 22.19
C GLU A 93 -9.47 1.66 21.49
N ALA A 94 -10.75 2.05 21.42
CA ALA A 94 -11.79 1.33 20.69
C ALA A 94 -11.46 1.09 19.20
N LEU A 95 -10.72 1.99 18.55
CA LEU A 95 -10.27 1.82 17.17
C LEU A 95 -9.03 0.92 17.09
N VAL A 96 -8.09 1.03 18.04
CA VAL A 96 -6.90 0.17 18.13
C VAL A 96 -7.33 -1.28 18.31
N ASP A 97 -8.17 -1.56 19.31
CA ASP A 97 -8.68 -2.90 19.61
C ASP A 97 -9.40 -3.52 18.40
N ALA A 98 -10.26 -2.74 17.74
CA ALA A 98 -10.98 -3.19 16.56
C ALA A 98 -10.03 -3.52 15.40
N ALA A 99 -8.99 -2.70 15.19
CA ALA A 99 -7.96 -2.91 14.18
C ALA A 99 -7.13 -4.17 14.46
N GLU A 100 -6.73 -4.39 15.71
CA GLU A 100 -6.03 -5.61 16.13
C GLU A 100 -6.90 -6.86 15.92
N GLU A 101 -8.16 -6.84 16.38
CA GLU A 101 -9.09 -7.97 16.25
C GLU A 101 -9.33 -8.36 14.79
N ALA A 102 -9.44 -7.36 13.90
CA ALA A 102 -9.64 -7.58 12.47
C ALA A 102 -8.33 -7.83 11.69
N GLY A 103 -7.17 -7.68 12.34
CA GLY A 103 -5.87 -7.69 11.69
C GLY A 103 -5.73 -6.61 10.61
N LEU A 104 -6.40 -5.46 10.75
CA LEU A 104 -6.30 -4.34 9.81
C LEU A 104 -5.17 -3.41 10.26
N PRO A 105 -4.15 -3.15 9.42
CA PRO A 105 -3.09 -2.21 9.78
C PRO A 105 -3.63 -0.83 10.13
N LEU A 106 -3.20 -0.30 11.27
CA LEU A 106 -3.56 1.04 11.74
C LEU A 106 -2.29 1.86 11.93
N LEU A 107 -2.24 3.00 11.25
CA LEU A 107 -1.14 3.94 11.27
C LEU A 107 -1.60 5.24 11.92
N GLU A 108 -0.81 5.73 12.86
CA GLU A 108 -0.92 7.09 13.36
C GLU A 108 -0.31 8.07 12.35
N VAL A 109 -1.07 9.11 12.02
CA VAL A 109 -0.63 10.23 11.20
C VAL A 109 -0.52 11.45 12.10
N PRO A 110 0.70 11.96 12.37
CA PRO A 110 0.85 13.12 13.24
C PRO A 110 0.29 14.37 12.56
N ARG A 111 -0.26 15.31 13.34
CA ARG A 111 -0.88 16.56 12.86
C ARG A 111 -0.07 17.34 11.82
N ARG A 112 1.27 17.30 11.90
CA ARG A 112 2.18 17.98 10.96
C ARG A 112 2.26 17.33 9.57
N THR A 113 1.76 16.12 9.41
CA THR A 113 1.80 15.36 8.16
C THR A 113 0.44 15.51 7.46
N PRO A 114 0.32 16.39 6.45
CA PRO A 114 -0.94 16.54 5.74
C PRO A 114 -1.21 15.30 4.88
N PHE A 115 -2.47 14.86 4.80
CA PHE A 115 -2.85 13.69 4.01
C PHE A 115 -2.43 13.75 2.55
N ILE A 116 -2.40 14.95 1.94
CA ILE A 116 -1.90 15.14 0.57
C ILE A 116 -0.43 14.72 0.42
N ALA A 117 0.40 14.82 1.46
CA ALA A 117 1.78 14.36 1.40
C ALA A 117 1.85 12.83 1.33
N ILE A 118 0.97 12.13 2.05
CA ILE A 118 0.85 10.67 2.00
C ILE A 118 0.35 10.23 0.62
N SER A 119 -0.73 10.84 0.12
CA SER A 119 -1.26 10.54 -1.22
C SER A 119 -0.21 10.76 -2.31
N LYS A 120 0.52 11.89 -2.26
CA LYS A 120 1.62 12.17 -3.21
C LYS A 120 2.75 11.14 -3.11
N ALA A 121 3.14 10.73 -1.90
CA ALA A 121 4.17 9.72 -1.70
C ALA A 121 3.76 8.37 -2.30
N VAL A 122 2.51 7.95 -2.10
CA VAL A 122 1.96 6.73 -2.70
C VAL A 122 1.93 6.83 -4.22
N SER A 123 1.37 7.92 -4.77
CA SER A 123 1.33 8.13 -6.23
C SER A 123 2.72 8.14 -6.87
N ALA A 124 3.69 8.82 -6.25
CA ALA A 124 5.06 8.87 -6.74
C ALA A 124 5.73 7.49 -6.71
N ALA A 125 5.49 6.70 -5.65
CA ALA A 125 6.04 5.35 -5.54
C ALA A 125 5.43 4.39 -6.58
N ILE A 126 4.13 4.51 -6.86
CA ILE A 126 3.46 3.74 -7.93
C ILE A 126 4.04 4.11 -9.29
N ALA A 127 4.17 5.42 -9.59
CA ALA A 127 4.74 5.89 -10.85
C ALA A 127 6.20 5.43 -11.02
N ALA A 128 7.00 5.49 -9.96
CA ALA A 128 8.37 4.99 -9.96
C ALA A 128 8.42 3.47 -10.22
N ASP A 129 7.47 2.70 -9.67
CA ASP A 129 7.41 1.27 -9.91
C ASP A 129 7.05 0.92 -11.35
N GLN A 130 6.05 1.60 -11.91
CA GLN A 130 5.65 1.46 -13.31
C GLN A 130 6.80 1.82 -14.25
N TYR A 131 7.50 2.92 -13.97
CA TYR A 131 8.66 3.33 -14.76
C TYR A 131 9.76 2.26 -14.76
N ARG A 132 10.11 1.72 -13.58
CA ARG A 132 11.09 0.63 -13.47
C ARG A 132 10.67 -0.59 -14.27
N ALA A 133 9.40 -0.98 -14.22
CA ALA A 133 8.90 -2.14 -14.96
C ALA A 133 9.06 -1.95 -16.48
N VAL A 134 8.76 -0.75 -16.99
CA VAL A 134 8.94 -0.41 -18.41
C VAL A 134 10.41 -0.44 -18.81
N THR A 135 11.30 0.19 -18.03
CA THR A 135 12.73 0.23 -18.33
C THR A 135 13.36 -1.16 -18.31
N ALA A 136 13.02 -1.99 -17.31
CA ALA A 136 13.49 -3.37 -17.23
C ALA A 136 13.03 -4.20 -18.44
N GLY A 137 11.80 -4.01 -18.92
CA GLY A 137 11.30 -4.66 -20.13
C GLY A 137 12.09 -4.29 -21.38
N PHE A 138 12.48 -3.02 -21.54
CA PHE A 138 13.30 -2.58 -22.67
C PHE A 138 14.74 -3.13 -22.61
N GLU A 139 15.34 -3.19 -21.43
CA GLU A 139 16.66 -3.81 -21.22
C GLU A 139 16.62 -5.29 -21.60
N ALA A 140 15.60 -6.00 -21.12
CA ALA A 140 15.37 -7.40 -21.45
C ALA A 140 15.21 -7.64 -22.95
N GLN A 141 14.37 -6.86 -23.62
CA GLN A 141 14.18 -6.93 -25.06
C GLN A 141 15.50 -6.70 -25.81
N ARG A 142 16.30 -5.71 -25.39
CA ARG A 142 17.57 -5.38 -26.05
C ARG A 142 18.58 -6.53 -25.94
N GLU A 143 18.71 -7.15 -24.77
CA GLU A 143 19.62 -8.28 -24.58
C GLU A 143 19.18 -9.51 -25.37
N LEU A 144 17.88 -9.82 -25.39
CA LEU A 144 17.34 -10.91 -26.21
C LEU A 144 17.55 -10.66 -27.71
N THR A 145 17.37 -9.44 -28.19
CA THR A 145 17.61 -9.07 -29.59
C THR A 145 19.08 -9.25 -29.98
N LYS A 146 20.01 -8.85 -29.11
CA LYS A 146 21.45 -9.07 -29.34
C LYS A 146 21.78 -10.56 -29.41
N ALA A 147 21.24 -11.36 -28.50
CA ALA A 147 21.47 -12.81 -28.47
C ALA A 147 20.95 -13.49 -29.75
N ALA A 148 19.76 -13.10 -30.21
CA ALA A 148 19.19 -13.61 -31.46
C ALA A 148 20.06 -13.29 -32.69
N LEU A 149 20.73 -12.13 -32.70
CA LEU A 149 21.58 -11.68 -33.81
C LEU A 149 23.03 -12.20 -33.73
N ALA A 150 23.53 -12.54 -32.54
CA ALA A 150 24.92 -13.00 -32.34
C ALA A 150 25.23 -14.36 -32.97
N GLY A 151 24.20 -15.14 -33.33
CA GLY A 151 24.37 -16.42 -34.01
C GLY A 151 24.64 -17.61 -33.09
N ASP A 152 24.62 -17.41 -31.77
CA ASP A 152 24.85 -18.45 -30.74
C ASP A 152 23.69 -19.48 -30.62
N GLY A 153 22.67 -19.34 -31.48
CA GLY A 153 21.55 -20.26 -31.63
C GLY A 153 20.40 -20.03 -30.64
N PRO A 154 19.25 -20.69 -30.86
CA PRO A 154 18.04 -20.51 -30.04
C PRO A 154 18.20 -20.83 -28.55
N ALA A 155 19.19 -21.66 -28.19
CA ALA A 155 19.44 -22.07 -26.81
C ALA A 155 19.96 -20.92 -25.93
N ASP A 156 20.85 -20.05 -26.45
CA ASP A 156 21.35 -18.88 -25.70
C ASP A 156 20.23 -17.87 -25.46
N LEU A 157 19.35 -17.70 -26.46
CA LEU A 157 18.16 -16.86 -26.34
C LEU A 157 17.21 -17.36 -25.24
N LEU A 158 16.94 -18.67 -25.20
CA LEU A 158 16.10 -19.28 -24.16
C LEU A 158 16.73 -19.16 -22.77
N ALA A 159 18.05 -19.33 -22.65
CA ALA A 159 18.76 -19.19 -21.37
C ALA A 159 18.64 -17.75 -20.82
N ARG A 160 18.80 -16.74 -21.68
CA ARG A 160 18.64 -15.33 -21.31
C ARG A 160 17.19 -14.98 -20.96
N LEU A 161 16.23 -15.54 -21.69
CA LEU A 161 14.81 -15.34 -21.40
C LEU A 161 14.45 -15.93 -20.03
N ALA A 162 14.87 -17.17 -19.76
CA ALA A 162 14.67 -17.85 -18.49
C ALA A 162 15.21 -17.03 -17.31
N ALA A 163 16.41 -16.44 -17.48
CA ALA A 163 17.02 -15.58 -16.47
C ALA A 163 16.25 -14.26 -16.24
N HIS A 164 15.56 -13.71 -17.25
CA HIS A 164 14.79 -12.47 -17.10
C HIS A 164 13.39 -12.67 -16.52
N ILE A 165 12.80 -13.86 -16.66
CA ILE A 165 11.48 -14.17 -16.11
C ILE A 165 11.54 -14.86 -14.75
N ASP A 166 12.74 -15.02 -14.17
CA ASP A 166 13.00 -15.85 -12.98
C ASP A 166 12.32 -17.24 -13.09
N GLY A 167 12.47 -17.87 -14.26
CA GLY A 167 11.68 -19.05 -14.64
C GLY A 167 12.38 -19.95 -15.64
N TRP A 168 11.61 -20.75 -16.37
CA TRP A 168 12.12 -21.71 -17.36
C TRP A 168 11.61 -21.39 -18.76
N ALA A 169 12.44 -21.68 -19.77
CA ALA A 169 12.12 -21.55 -21.18
C ALA A 169 12.60 -22.80 -21.93
N ALA A 170 11.81 -23.30 -22.88
CA ALA A 170 12.09 -24.52 -23.63
C ALA A 170 11.73 -24.34 -25.11
N LEU A 171 12.26 -25.22 -25.96
CA LEU A 171 12.10 -25.24 -27.42
C LEU A 171 11.22 -26.41 -27.86
#